data_AF-A0A519ZJ68-F1
#
_entry.id   AF-A0A519ZJ68-F1
#
_cell.length_a   1.000
_cell.length_b   1.000
_cell.length_c   1.000
_cell.angle_alpha   90.00
_cell.angle_beta   90.00
_cell.angle_gamma   90.00
#
_symmetry.space_group_name_H-M   'P 1'
#
loop_
_entity.id
_entity.type
_entity.pdbx_description
1 polymer ?
#
loop_
_entity_poly.entity_id
_entity_poly.type
_entity_poly.pdbx_seq_one_letter_code
_entity_poly.pdbx_strand_id
1 'polypeptide(L)'
;QQHKADLLHDMGRRAARLFPKYCAGQPMPSDTLKLIRQVIDQLTLKHAPREGFVDAVKRQIPTLTKFVNDHDLLTQDPSKPLVVRETPGYMRGSGAGASVSAPGPYDTKANTYYNVEPLPATWTAAQAESYLREYNDYTLQILNIHEAIPGHYTQLVYANRSPSLVKSIFGNGAMIEGWAVYSERLMLEAGYGNNSDEIWLLWDKWNMRSTLNAVVDNLIQTQNASEADVVALLTGAGFQEEAEARNKWHRATLSQVQLSSYFTGYTEIVALRDEVKQREGSKFNLKSFNEQFLSYGSAPVRYIRELMLHR
;
A
#
# COMPACT_ATOMS: atom_id res chain seq x y z
N GLN A 1 -6.45 2.66 17.25
CA GLN A 1 -7.91 2.63 17.49
C GLN A 1 -8.61 3.85 16.88
N GLN A 2 -8.18 5.09 17.17
CA GLN A 2 -8.78 6.29 16.55
C GLN A 2 -8.78 6.23 15.01
N HIS A 3 -7.62 6.01 14.39
CA HIS A 3 -7.51 5.92 12.92
C HIS A 3 -8.40 4.83 12.30
N LYS A 4 -8.62 3.71 13.00
CA LYS A 4 -9.59 2.67 12.59
C LYS A 4 -11.03 3.23 12.60
N ALA A 5 -11.41 3.98 13.63
CA ALA A 5 -12.73 4.57 13.73
C ALA A 5 -12.95 5.61 12.61
N ASP A 6 -11.94 6.43 12.31
CA ASP A 6 -11.98 7.44 11.25
C ASP A 6 -12.18 6.78 9.87
N LEU A 7 -11.40 5.72 9.58
CA LEU A 7 -11.58 4.94 8.34
C LEU A 7 -12.97 4.32 8.24
N LEU A 8 -13.49 3.71 9.31
CA LEU A 8 -14.85 3.13 9.29
C LEU A 8 -15.93 4.19 9.06
N HIS A 9 -15.76 5.38 9.62
CA HIS A 9 -16.66 6.51 9.39
C HIS A 9 -16.64 6.94 7.90
N ASP A 10 -15.46 7.11 7.32
CA ASP A 10 -15.31 7.54 5.92
C ASP A 10 -15.79 6.48 4.93
N MET A 11 -15.43 5.22 5.17
CA MET A 11 -15.92 4.07 4.39
C MET A 11 -17.45 4.00 4.43
N GLY A 12 -18.07 4.20 5.59
CA GLY A 12 -19.54 4.21 5.72
C GLY A 12 -20.19 5.29 4.87
N ARG A 13 -19.64 6.51 4.86
CA ARG A 13 -20.15 7.62 4.04
C ARG A 13 -19.99 7.34 2.54
N ARG A 14 -18.86 6.78 2.11
CA ARG A 14 -18.63 6.41 0.70
C ARG A 14 -19.54 5.26 0.27
N ALA A 15 -19.62 4.21 1.09
CA ALA A 15 -20.50 3.07 0.84
C ALA A 15 -21.95 3.51 0.69
N ALA A 16 -22.45 4.42 1.55
CA ALA A 16 -23.81 4.96 1.42
C ALA A 16 -24.06 5.67 0.08
N ARG A 17 -23.08 6.41 -0.45
CA ARG A 17 -23.19 7.07 -1.77
C ARG A 17 -23.11 6.08 -2.94
N LEU A 18 -22.31 5.03 -2.78
CA LEU A 18 -22.13 3.98 -3.80
C LEU A 18 -23.25 2.94 -3.82
N PHE A 19 -23.93 2.73 -2.70
CA PHE A 19 -24.92 1.66 -2.53
C PHE A 19 -26.04 1.68 -3.59
N PRO A 20 -26.68 2.82 -3.93
CA PRO A 20 -27.72 2.83 -4.96
C PRO A 20 -27.23 2.38 -6.34
N LYS A 21 -25.94 2.57 -6.64
CA LYS A 21 -25.32 2.19 -7.92
C LYS A 21 -24.99 0.70 -7.98
N TYR A 22 -24.48 0.13 -6.88
CA TYR A 22 -23.94 -1.24 -6.87
C TYR A 22 -24.88 -2.28 -6.25
N CYS A 23 -25.83 -1.87 -5.42
CA CYS A 23 -26.79 -2.75 -4.73
C CYS A 23 -28.23 -2.35 -5.06
N ALA A 24 -28.47 -1.89 -6.30
CA ALA A 24 -29.78 -1.43 -6.75
C ALA A 24 -30.87 -2.50 -6.51
N GLY A 25 -32.00 -2.07 -5.93
CA GLY A 25 -33.12 -2.96 -5.60
C GLY A 25 -32.99 -3.72 -4.27
N GLN A 26 -31.88 -3.58 -3.55
CA GLN A 26 -31.72 -4.13 -2.20
C GLN A 26 -32.02 -3.05 -1.14
N PRO A 27 -32.61 -3.41 0.02
CA PRO A 27 -32.75 -2.47 1.13
C PRO A 27 -31.37 -2.14 1.71
N MET A 28 -31.08 -0.85 1.87
CA MET A 28 -29.81 -0.40 2.46
C MET A 28 -29.71 -0.86 3.93
N PRO A 29 -28.63 -1.56 4.34
CA PRO A 29 -28.45 -1.97 5.73
C PRO A 29 -28.34 -0.77 6.68
N SER A 30 -28.96 -0.87 7.85
CA SER A 30 -28.76 0.11 8.94
C SER A 30 -27.42 -0.09 9.67
N ASP A 31 -26.90 -1.32 9.64
CA ASP A 31 -25.55 -1.64 10.14
C ASP A 31 -24.50 -1.17 9.13
N THR A 32 -23.66 -0.23 9.56
CA THR A 32 -22.63 0.38 8.71
C THR A 32 -21.60 -0.63 8.22
N LEU A 33 -21.23 -1.64 9.02
CA LEU A 33 -20.27 -2.66 8.60
C LEU A 33 -20.86 -3.54 7.49
N LYS A 34 -22.14 -3.89 7.60
CA LYS A 34 -22.85 -4.65 6.55
C LYS A 34 -22.99 -3.82 5.27
N LEU A 35 -23.31 -2.54 5.39
CA LEU A 35 -23.36 -1.61 4.26
C LEU A 35 -22.01 -1.55 3.53
N ILE A 36 -20.92 -1.32 4.26
CA ILE A 36 -19.56 -1.28 3.70
C ILE A 36 -19.22 -2.60 3.00
N ARG A 37 -19.45 -3.73 3.69
CA ARG A 37 -19.18 -5.07 3.15
C ARG A 37 -19.93 -5.33 1.85
N GLN A 38 -21.23 -5.04 1.80
CA GLN A 38 -22.04 -5.27 0.58
C GLN A 38 -21.52 -4.47 -0.62
N VAL A 39 -21.11 -3.22 -0.43
CA VAL A 39 -20.55 -2.41 -1.53
C VAL A 39 -19.16 -2.94 -1.94
N ILE A 40 -18.28 -3.24 -0.98
CA ILE A 40 -16.96 -3.83 -1.28
C ILE A 40 -17.12 -5.16 -2.04
N ASP A 41 -18.06 -6.01 -1.62
CA ASP A 41 -18.32 -7.29 -2.28
C ASP A 41 -18.71 -7.08 -3.74
N GLN A 42 -19.49 -6.06 -4.08
CA GLN A 42 -19.82 -5.76 -5.48
C GLN A 42 -18.63 -5.19 -6.27
N LEU A 43 -17.85 -4.28 -5.67
CA LEU A 43 -16.69 -3.67 -6.32
C LEU A 43 -15.60 -4.70 -6.63
N THR A 44 -15.40 -5.65 -5.72
CA THR A 44 -14.35 -6.68 -5.81
C THR A 44 -14.62 -7.73 -6.89
N LEU A 45 -15.85 -7.86 -7.41
CA LEU A 45 -16.18 -8.76 -8.52
C LEU A 45 -15.49 -8.36 -9.84
N LYS A 46 -15.04 -7.12 -9.96
CA LYS A 46 -14.32 -6.65 -11.15
C LYS A 46 -12.81 -6.76 -10.93
N HIS A 47 -12.21 -7.78 -11.54
CA HIS A 47 -10.78 -8.04 -11.44
C HIS A 47 -10.23 -8.64 -12.74
N ALA A 48 -8.91 -8.69 -12.86
CA ALA A 48 -8.24 -9.37 -13.96
C ALA A 48 -8.57 -10.89 -13.95
N PRO A 49 -8.60 -11.55 -15.12
CA PRO A 49 -8.65 -13.01 -15.17
C PRO A 49 -7.34 -13.60 -14.65
N ARG A 50 -7.39 -14.85 -14.19
CA ARG A 50 -6.25 -15.57 -13.61
C ARG A 50 -5.00 -15.54 -14.49
N GLU A 51 -5.14 -15.88 -15.78
CA GLU A 51 -4.02 -15.92 -16.72
C GLU A 51 -3.51 -14.50 -17.08
N GLY A 52 -4.31 -13.46 -16.82
CA GLY A 52 -4.01 -12.08 -17.17
C GLY A 52 -3.49 -11.21 -16.02
N PHE A 53 -3.29 -11.77 -14.82
CA PHE A 53 -2.93 -11.00 -13.62
C PHE A 53 -1.60 -10.24 -13.77
N VAL A 54 -0.54 -10.93 -14.20
CA VAL A 54 0.79 -10.31 -14.39
C VAL A 54 0.76 -9.23 -15.48
N ASP A 55 0.01 -9.48 -16.56
CA ASP A 55 -0.12 -8.50 -17.64
C ASP A 55 -0.98 -7.30 -17.24
N ALA A 56 -1.97 -7.48 -16.35
CA ALA A 56 -2.71 -6.37 -15.78
C ALA A 56 -1.80 -5.43 -14.98
N VAL A 57 -0.85 -5.98 -14.21
CA VAL A 57 0.18 -5.19 -13.52
C VAL A 57 1.07 -4.44 -14.52
N LYS A 58 1.61 -5.13 -15.52
CA LYS A 58 2.48 -4.53 -16.55
C LYS A 58 1.82 -3.34 -17.25
N ARG A 59 0.54 -3.47 -17.61
CA ARG A 59 -0.23 -2.42 -18.31
C ARG A 59 -0.42 -1.16 -17.47
N GLN A 60 -0.38 -1.23 -16.15
CA GLN A 60 -0.62 -0.08 -15.29
C GLN A 60 0.62 0.81 -15.09
N ILE A 61 1.84 0.25 -15.15
CA ILE A 61 3.06 1.00 -14.85
C ILE A 61 3.22 2.28 -15.69
N PRO A 62 3.05 2.28 -17.03
CA PRO A 62 3.16 3.50 -17.82
C PRO A 62 2.12 4.56 -17.45
N THR A 63 0.91 4.15 -17.05
CA THR A 63 -0.15 5.06 -16.58
C THR A 63 0.25 5.74 -15.28
N LEU A 64 0.83 5.01 -14.32
CA LEU A 64 1.32 5.56 -13.06
C LEU A 64 2.48 6.55 -13.31
N THR A 65 3.43 6.17 -14.17
CA THR A 65 4.54 7.05 -14.58
C THR A 65 4.01 8.35 -15.18
N LYS A 66 3.07 8.25 -16.13
CA LYS A 66 2.48 9.42 -16.78
C LYS A 66 1.77 10.31 -15.75
N PHE A 67 0.96 9.74 -14.87
CA PHE A 67 0.23 10.49 -13.85
C PHE A 67 1.18 11.27 -12.92
N VAL A 68 2.22 10.62 -12.39
CA VAL A 68 3.22 11.27 -11.52
C VAL A 68 3.90 12.45 -12.22
N ASN A 69 4.20 12.33 -13.51
CA ASN A 69 4.80 13.41 -14.31
C ASN A 69 3.80 14.55 -14.60
N ASP A 70 2.60 14.21 -15.05
CA ASP A 70 1.56 15.20 -15.43
C ASP A 70 1.13 16.06 -14.23
N HIS A 71 1.11 15.48 -13.03
CA HIS A 71 0.75 16.15 -11.79
C HIS A 71 1.94 16.71 -11.01
N ASP A 72 3.14 16.66 -11.59
CA ASP A 72 4.38 17.17 -11.01
C ASP A 72 4.59 16.70 -9.56
N LEU A 73 4.38 15.41 -9.28
CA LEU A 73 4.44 14.89 -7.90
C LEU A 73 5.86 14.61 -7.43
N LEU A 74 6.70 14.10 -8.34
CA LEU A 74 8.09 13.66 -8.13
C LEU A 74 8.82 13.61 -9.49
N THR A 75 10.11 13.92 -9.52
CA THR A 75 10.93 13.69 -10.71
C THR A 75 11.26 12.20 -10.88
N GLN A 76 10.90 11.62 -12.02
CA GLN A 76 11.23 10.23 -12.38
C GLN A 76 12.47 10.19 -13.28
N ASP A 77 13.34 9.18 -13.10
CA ASP A 77 14.55 9.01 -13.91
C ASP A 77 14.26 8.06 -15.09
N PRO A 78 14.11 8.57 -16.34
CA PRO A 78 13.78 7.74 -17.49
C PRO A 78 14.91 6.79 -17.90
N SER A 79 16.14 7.01 -17.42
CA SER A 79 17.27 6.10 -17.66
C SER A 79 17.21 4.82 -16.82
N LYS A 80 16.30 4.78 -15.83
CA LYS A 80 16.02 3.62 -14.99
C LYS A 80 14.58 3.18 -15.27
N PRO A 81 14.32 2.36 -16.30
CA PRO A 81 13.00 1.78 -16.50
C PRO A 81 12.77 0.63 -15.52
N LEU A 82 11.61 0.60 -14.88
CA LEU A 82 11.22 -0.54 -14.05
C LEU A 82 10.92 -1.75 -14.94
N VAL A 83 11.54 -2.89 -14.64
CA VAL A 83 11.29 -4.15 -15.37
C VAL A 83 10.31 -5.00 -14.58
N VAL A 84 9.07 -5.10 -15.06
CA VAL A 84 8.07 -6.01 -14.48
C VAL A 84 8.26 -7.41 -15.04
N ARG A 85 8.40 -8.40 -14.15
CA ARG A 85 8.56 -9.81 -14.53
C ARG A 85 7.76 -10.72 -13.61
N GLU A 86 7.57 -11.96 -14.05
CA GLU A 86 7.11 -13.00 -13.13
C GLU A 86 8.14 -13.23 -12.03
N THR A 87 7.67 -13.39 -10.79
CA THR A 87 8.51 -13.78 -9.66
C THR A 87 9.28 -15.06 -10.03
N PRO A 88 10.63 -15.06 -9.95
CA PRO A 88 11.42 -16.26 -10.20
C PRO A 88 10.99 -17.42 -9.30
N GLY A 89 11.03 -18.66 -9.81
CA GLY A 89 10.50 -19.82 -9.08
C GLY A 89 11.04 -20.00 -7.66
N TYR A 90 12.31 -19.68 -7.43
CA TYR A 90 12.95 -19.77 -6.11
C TYR A 90 12.52 -18.67 -5.11
N MET A 91 11.82 -17.62 -5.58
CA MET A 91 11.30 -16.51 -4.75
C MET A 91 9.79 -16.62 -4.50
N ARG A 92 9.11 -17.56 -5.15
CA ARG A 92 7.65 -17.76 -5.02
C ARG A 92 7.28 -18.32 -3.65
N GLY A 93 6.06 -18.02 -3.18
CA GLY A 93 5.56 -18.50 -1.88
C GLY A 93 6.04 -17.71 -0.67
N SER A 94 6.67 -16.54 -0.86
CA SER A 94 7.08 -15.63 0.23
C SER A 94 5.90 -14.98 0.96
N GLY A 95 4.69 -15.06 0.39
CA GLY A 95 3.48 -14.43 0.90
C GLY A 95 3.32 -12.95 0.52
N ALA A 96 4.28 -12.35 -0.20
CA ALA A 96 4.20 -10.96 -0.66
C ALA A 96 3.31 -10.79 -1.90
N GLY A 97 3.24 -11.79 -2.80
CA GLY A 97 2.45 -11.76 -4.04
C GLY A 97 3.03 -10.83 -5.12
N ALA A 98 3.50 -9.65 -4.75
CA ALA A 98 4.28 -8.76 -5.59
C ALA A 98 5.35 -8.05 -4.74
N SER A 99 6.53 -7.80 -5.31
CA SER A 99 7.59 -7.08 -4.60
C SER A 99 8.64 -6.48 -5.52
N VAL A 100 9.21 -5.34 -5.13
CA VAL A 100 10.40 -4.80 -5.79
C VAL A 100 11.66 -5.48 -5.30
N SER A 101 12.48 -5.93 -6.25
CA SER A 101 13.84 -6.42 -6.03
C SER A 101 14.83 -5.45 -6.67
N ALA A 102 15.49 -4.68 -5.82
CA ALA A 102 16.56 -3.76 -6.22
C ALA A 102 17.94 -4.39 -5.99
N PRO A 103 18.95 -3.98 -6.76
CA PRO A 103 20.31 -4.43 -6.53
C PRO A 103 20.86 -3.88 -5.21
N GLY A 104 21.78 -4.64 -4.61
CA GLY A 104 22.53 -4.17 -3.44
C GLY A 104 23.48 -3.02 -3.79
N PRO A 105 24.02 -2.30 -2.78
CA PRO A 105 24.83 -1.10 -3.00
C PRO A 105 26.14 -1.33 -3.78
N TYR A 106 26.59 -2.58 -3.88
CA TYR A 106 27.79 -2.95 -4.63
C TYR A 106 27.53 -3.30 -6.10
N ASP A 107 26.27 -3.57 -6.47
CA ASP A 107 25.88 -3.94 -7.83
C ASP A 107 25.21 -2.77 -8.55
N THR A 108 26.03 -1.75 -8.84
CA THR A 108 25.56 -0.46 -9.36
C THR A 108 24.98 -0.50 -10.78
N LYS A 109 25.13 -1.64 -11.49
CA LYS A 109 24.70 -1.80 -12.89
C LYS A 109 23.51 -2.73 -13.05
N ALA A 110 23.10 -3.44 -12.00
CA ALA A 110 21.97 -4.34 -12.09
C ALA A 110 20.63 -3.60 -12.18
N ASN A 111 19.68 -4.26 -12.82
CA ASN A 111 18.32 -3.74 -12.97
C ASN A 111 17.54 -3.92 -11.66
N THR A 112 16.61 -3.01 -11.43
CA THR A 112 15.54 -3.20 -10.46
C THR A 112 14.34 -3.88 -11.13
N TYR A 113 13.85 -4.95 -10.51
CA TYR A 113 12.73 -5.73 -11.01
C TYR A 113 11.51 -5.53 -10.12
N TYR A 114 10.33 -5.40 -10.73
CA TYR A 114 9.07 -5.61 -10.02
C TYR A 114 8.61 -7.04 -10.28
N ASN A 115 8.76 -7.89 -9.27
CA ASN A 115 8.39 -9.29 -9.31
C ASN A 115 6.90 -9.42 -8.99
N VAL A 116 6.15 -10.04 -9.89
CA VAL A 116 4.72 -10.32 -9.70
C VAL A 116 4.53 -11.83 -9.76
N GLU A 117 4.02 -12.41 -8.68
CA GLU A 117 3.81 -13.84 -8.59
C GLU A 117 2.55 -14.22 -9.41
N PRO A 118 2.66 -15.09 -10.42
CA PRO A 118 1.47 -15.61 -11.09
C PRO A 118 0.69 -16.50 -10.11
N LEU A 119 -0.64 -16.51 -10.22
CA LEU A 119 -1.47 -17.36 -9.38
C LEU A 119 -1.09 -18.85 -9.61
N PRO A 120 -0.74 -19.62 -8.55
CA PRO A 120 -0.30 -20.99 -8.69
C PRO A 120 -1.30 -21.85 -9.45
N ALA A 121 -0.86 -22.62 -10.46
CA ALA A 121 -1.74 -23.50 -11.26
C ALA A 121 -2.52 -24.52 -10.41
N THR A 122 -1.98 -24.88 -9.24
CA THR A 122 -2.58 -25.81 -8.28
C THR A 122 -3.75 -25.24 -7.50
N TRP A 123 -3.95 -23.91 -7.50
CA TRP A 123 -5.10 -23.31 -6.82
C TRP A 123 -6.41 -23.68 -7.49
N THR A 124 -7.39 -24.05 -6.67
CA THR A 124 -8.79 -24.22 -7.09
C THR A 124 -9.37 -22.91 -7.61
N ALA A 125 -10.49 -22.98 -8.34
CA ALA A 125 -11.18 -21.79 -8.82
C ALA A 125 -11.56 -20.83 -7.67
N ALA A 126 -12.03 -21.38 -6.55
CA ALA A 126 -12.41 -20.57 -5.37
C ALA A 126 -11.20 -19.87 -4.73
N GLN A 127 -10.04 -20.53 -4.66
CA GLN A 127 -8.82 -19.92 -4.13
C GLN A 127 -8.32 -18.80 -5.05
N ALA A 128 -8.32 -19.04 -6.37
CA ALA A 128 -7.94 -18.02 -7.34
C ALA A 128 -8.90 -16.81 -7.29
N GLU A 129 -10.21 -17.05 -7.23
CA GLU A 129 -11.23 -16.02 -7.10
C GLU A 129 -11.03 -15.18 -5.83
N SER A 130 -10.84 -15.82 -4.67
CA SER A 130 -10.59 -15.11 -3.40
C SER A 130 -9.39 -14.16 -3.50
N TYR A 131 -8.28 -14.63 -4.11
CA TYR A 131 -7.11 -13.79 -4.34
C TYR A 131 -7.41 -12.63 -5.31
N LEU A 132 -8.05 -12.91 -6.45
CA LEU A 132 -8.34 -11.88 -7.45
C LEU A 132 -9.33 -10.83 -6.95
N ARG A 133 -10.26 -11.19 -6.05
CA ARG A 133 -11.15 -10.22 -5.38
C ARG A 133 -10.40 -9.32 -4.40
N GLU A 134 -9.44 -9.86 -3.65
CA GLU A 134 -8.57 -9.05 -2.79
C GLU A 134 -7.75 -8.05 -3.65
N TYR A 135 -7.18 -8.53 -4.76
CA TYR A 135 -6.40 -7.75 -5.73
C TYR A 135 -7.22 -7.34 -6.97
N ASN A 136 -8.43 -6.84 -6.74
CA ASN A 136 -9.35 -6.39 -7.79
C ASN A 136 -8.84 -5.17 -8.57
N ASP A 137 -9.57 -4.72 -9.59
CA ASP A 137 -9.14 -3.63 -10.48
C ASP A 137 -8.70 -2.35 -9.75
N TYR A 138 -9.31 -1.99 -8.62
CA TYR A 138 -8.91 -0.83 -7.83
C TYR A 138 -7.72 -1.14 -6.93
N THR A 139 -7.80 -2.24 -6.15
CA THR A 139 -6.72 -2.63 -5.23
C THR A 139 -5.41 -2.91 -5.97
N LEU A 140 -5.47 -3.47 -7.17
CA LEU A 140 -4.30 -3.73 -8.01
C LEU A 140 -3.57 -2.42 -8.39
N GLN A 141 -4.32 -1.35 -8.64
CA GLN A 141 -3.73 -0.02 -8.89
C GLN A 141 -3.05 0.52 -7.64
N ILE A 142 -3.68 0.38 -6.47
CA ILE A 142 -3.12 0.78 -5.18
C ILE A 142 -1.84 -0.02 -4.87
N LEU A 143 -1.85 -1.34 -5.12
CA LEU A 143 -0.67 -2.19 -4.99
C LEU A 143 0.45 -1.74 -5.92
N ASN A 144 0.14 -1.41 -7.18
CA ASN A 144 1.17 -0.96 -8.13
C ASN A 144 1.70 0.43 -7.78
N ILE A 145 0.90 1.28 -7.14
CA ILE A 145 1.39 2.52 -6.54
C ILE A 145 2.37 2.21 -5.40
N HIS A 146 1.97 1.32 -4.48
CA HIS A 146 2.75 0.90 -3.32
C HIS A 146 4.11 0.29 -3.69
N GLU A 147 4.10 -0.68 -4.59
CA GLU A 147 5.31 -1.40 -4.99
C GLU A 147 6.14 -0.59 -5.98
N ALA A 148 5.52 0.03 -6.98
CA ALA A 148 6.25 0.65 -8.07
C ALA A 148 6.27 2.18 -7.94
N ILE A 149 5.26 2.84 -8.53
CA ILE A 149 5.35 4.27 -8.85
C ILE A 149 4.17 5.02 -8.21
N PRO A 150 4.40 5.98 -7.28
CA PRO A 150 5.69 6.45 -6.75
C PRO A 150 6.17 5.74 -5.45
N GLY A 151 5.76 4.50 -5.18
CA GLY A 151 6.12 3.76 -3.96
C GLY A 151 7.55 3.20 -3.92
N HIS A 152 7.73 1.92 -3.60
CA HIS A 152 9.04 1.32 -3.29
C HIS A 152 10.07 1.50 -4.40
N TYR A 153 9.72 1.25 -5.66
CA TYR A 153 10.66 1.44 -6.77
C TYR A 153 11.21 2.86 -6.80
N THR A 154 10.33 3.85 -6.70
CA THR A 154 10.72 5.26 -6.75
C THR A 154 11.55 5.64 -5.52
N GLN A 155 11.15 5.18 -4.33
CA GLN A 155 11.91 5.38 -3.10
C GLN A 155 13.34 4.86 -3.23
N LEU A 156 13.52 3.65 -3.76
CA LEU A 156 14.83 3.03 -3.92
C LEU A 156 15.69 3.77 -4.95
N VAL A 157 15.09 4.24 -6.05
CA VAL A 157 15.80 5.08 -7.04
C VAL A 157 16.34 6.36 -6.41
N TYR A 158 15.58 7.01 -5.53
CA TYR A 158 16.04 8.19 -4.79
C TYR A 158 17.05 7.83 -3.71
N ALA A 159 16.83 6.75 -2.95
CA ALA A 159 17.74 6.31 -1.91
C ALA A 159 19.14 5.99 -2.45
N ASN A 160 19.23 5.48 -3.69
CA ASN A 160 20.50 5.25 -4.39
C ASN A 160 21.26 6.53 -4.75
N ARG A 161 20.65 7.72 -4.65
CA ARG A 161 21.34 9.01 -4.81
C ARG A 161 22.07 9.43 -3.52
N SER A 162 21.71 8.83 -2.39
CA SER A 162 22.36 9.11 -1.11
C SER A 162 23.69 8.33 -1.02
N PRO A 163 24.84 8.99 -0.84
CA PRO A 163 26.17 8.36 -0.94
C PRO A 163 26.55 7.45 0.24
N SER A 164 25.65 7.22 1.21
CA SER A 164 25.96 6.50 2.44
C SER A 164 25.67 5.00 2.31
N LEU A 165 26.75 4.21 2.28
CA LEU A 165 26.67 2.75 2.34
C LEU A 165 25.93 2.24 3.59
N VAL A 166 26.10 2.92 4.73
CA VAL A 166 25.38 2.59 5.99
C VAL A 166 23.87 2.68 5.80
N LYS A 167 23.37 3.74 5.14
CA LYS A 167 21.93 3.87 4.89
C LYS A 167 21.40 2.89 3.85
N SER A 168 22.24 2.45 2.91
CA SER A 168 21.88 1.42 1.93
C SER A 168 21.79 0.02 2.55
N ILE A 169 22.67 -0.32 3.51
CA ILE A 169 22.71 -1.65 4.14
C ILE A 169 21.76 -1.73 5.34
N PHE A 170 21.71 -0.69 6.17
CA PHE A 170 20.97 -0.67 7.44
C PHE A 170 19.76 0.27 7.37
N GLY A 171 19.00 0.17 6.27
CA GLY A 171 17.81 0.99 6.05
C GLY A 171 16.73 0.78 7.11
N ASN A 172 15.95 1.83 7.37
CA ASN A 172 14.83 1.77 8.29
C ASN A 172 13.55 1.28 7.59
N GLY A 173 13.08 0.09 7.96
CA GLY A 173 11.87 -0.50 7.37
C GLY A 173 10.60 0.34 7.55
N ALA A 174 10.44 1.04 8.67
CA ALA A 174 9.28 1.91 8.88
C ALA A 174 9.25 3.08 7.89
N MET A 175 10.40 3.73 7.61
CA MET A 175 10.44 4.77 6.57
C MET A 175 10.13 4.21 5.18
N ILE A 176 10.69 3.04 4.83
CA ILE A 176 10.51 2.42 3.51
C ILE A 176 9.04 2.02 3.28
N GLU A 177 8.46 1.28 4.22
CA GLU A 177 7.05 0.84 4.16
C GLU A 177 6.09 2.01 4.31
N GLY A 178 6.42 2.94 5.21
CA GLY A 178 5.64 4.15 5.43
C GLY A 178 5.57 5.03 4.18
N TRP A 179 6.67 5.15 3.44
CA TRP A 179 6.68 5.87 2.16
C TRP A 179 5.75 5.21 1.14
N ALA A 180 5.80 3.88 1.01
CA ALA A 180 4.94 3.16 0.07
C ALA A 180 3.46 3.39 0.39
N VAL A 181 3.05 3.27 1.66
CA VAL A 181 1.67 3.58 2.10
C VAL A 181 1.32 5.07 1.94
N TYR A 182 2.24 5.98 2.23
CA TYR A 182 2.05 7.42 1.98
C TYR A 182 1.84 7.71 0.49
N SER A 183 2.58 7.04 -0.39
CA SER A 183 2.52 7.23 -1.83
C SER A 183 1.15 6.86 -2.42
N GLU A 184 0.46 5.88 -1.83
CA GLU A 184 -0.93 5.54 -2.17
C GLU A 184 -1.84 6.74 -1.95
N ARG A 185 -1.78 7.33 -0.76
CA ARG A 185 -2.57 8.51 -0.39
C ARG A 185 -2.21 9.72 -1.24
N LEU A 186 -0.91 9.95 -1.46
CA LEU A 186 -0.38 11.02 -2.29
C LEU A 186 -1.02 11.01 -3.68
N MET A 187 -1.06 9.84 -4.33
CA MET A 187 -1.65 9.69 -5.67
C MET A 187 -3.14 10.00 -5.67
N LEU A 188 -3.90 9.49 -4.70
CA LEU A 188 -5.33 9.76 -4.60
C LEU A 188 -5.64 11.23 -4.29
N GLU A 189 -4.93 11.84 -3.36
CA GLU A 189 -5.08 13.27 -3.05
C GLU A 189 -4.71 14.16 -4.26
N ALA A 190 -3.84 13.69 -5.15
CA ALA A 190 -3.51 14.35 -6.42
C ALA A 190 -4.55 14.13 -7.53
N GLY A 191 -5.58 13.31 -7.29
CA GLY A 191 -6.67 13.07 -8.24
C GLY A 191 -6.62 11.76 -9.00
N TYR A 192 -5.73 10.83 -8.63
CA TYR A 192 -5.65 9.52 -9.29
C TYR A 192 -6.98 8.77 -9.14
N GLY A 193 -7.43 8.12 -10.21
CA GLY A 193 -8.75 7.49 -10.25
C GLY A 193 -9.91 8.49 -10.25
N ASN A 194 -9.67 9.73 -10.70
CA ASN A 194 -10.66 10.81 -10.81
C ASN A 194 -11.38 11.15 -9.49
N ASN A 195 -10.71 10.93 -8.35
CA ASN A 195 -11.31 11.10 -7.02
C ASN A 195 -12.63 10.32 -6.83
N SER A 196 -12.79 9.17 -7.49
CA SER A 196 -14.02 8.40 -7.39
C SER A 196 -14.19 7.79 -5.99
N ASP A 197 -15.44 7.65 -5.54
CA ASP A 197 -15.71 7.04 -4.24
C ASP A 197 -15.28 5.57 -4.21
N GLU A 198 -15.29 4.86 -5.34
CA GLU A 198 -14.88 3.45 -5.44
C GLU A 198 -13.41 3.26 -5.10
N ILE A 199 -12.51 4.04 -5.71
CA ILE A 199 -11.07 3.90 -5.44
C ILE A 199 -10.72 4.35 -4.03
N TRP A 200 -11.37 5.41 -3.54
CA TRP A 200 -11.18 5.86 -2.16
C TRP A 200 -11.71 4.84 -1.15
N LEU A 201 -12.87 4.22 -1.38
CA LEU A 201 -13.40 3.17 -0.50
C LEU A 201 -12.46 1.96 -0.44
N LEU A 202 -11.90 1.54 -1.59
CA LEU A 202 -10.96 0.42 -1.62
C LEU A 202 -9.59 0.79 -1.05
N TRP A 203 -9.16 2.05 -1.18
CA TRP A 203 -7.99 2.55 -0.47
C TRP A 203 -8.22 2.64 1.04
N ASP A 204 -9.40 3.06 1.52
CA ASP A 204 -9.71 3.06 2.94
C ASP A 204 -9.69 1.63 3.51
N LYS A 205 -10.22 0.63 2.77
CA LYS A 205 -10.08 -0.81 3.09
C LYS A 205 -8.59 -1.21 3.15
N TRP A 206 -7.79 -0.79 2.17
CA TRP A 206 -6.37 -1.11 2.11
C TRP A 206 -5.57 -0.43 3.23
N ASN A 207 -5.92 0.81 3.59
CA ASN A 207 -5.30 1.55 4.68
C ASN A 207 -5.71 0.99 6.06
N MET A 208 -6.94 0.46 6.16
CA MET A 208 -7.38 -0.32 7.31
C MET A 208 -6.47 -1.53 7.53
N ARG A 209 -5.95 -2.16 6.48
CA ARG A 209 -4.97 -3.25 6.58
C ARG A 209 -3.72 -2.81 7.33
N SER A 210 -3.08 -1.71 6.93
CA SER A 210 -1.89 -1.18 7.61
C SER A 210 -2.18 -0.84 9.08
N THR A 211 -3.36 -0.28 9.34
CA THR A 211 -3.83 0.05 10.69
C THR A 211 -4.01 -1.17 11.57
N LEU A 212 -4.68 -2.21 11.06
CA LEU A 212 -4.93 -3.44 11.78
C LEU A 212 -3.67 -4.29 11.92
N ASN A 213 -2.70 -4.19 11.00
CA ASN A 213 -1.41 -4.86 11.16
C ASN A 213 -0.71 -4.44 12.46
N ALA A 214 -0.65 -3.14 12.77
CA ALA A 214 -0.08 -2.65 14.03
C ALA A 214 -0.87 -3.11 15.27
N VAL A 215 -2.20 -3.20 15.16
CA VAL A 215 -3.07 -3.71 16.24
C VAL A 215 -2.83 -5.20 16.47
N VAL A 216 -2.85 -6.00 15.39
CA VAL A 216 -2.68 -7.46 15.43
C VAL A 216 -1.32 -7.84 15.98
N ASP A 217 -0.25 -7.20 15.51
CA ASP A 217 1.11 -7.41 16.00
C ASP A 217 1.19 -7.19 17.52
N ASN A 218 0.63 -6.08 18.02
CA ASN A 218 0.56 -5.83 19.46
C ASN A 218 -0.29 -6.87 20.20
N LEU A 219 -1.48 -7.20 19.70
CA LEU A 219 -2.39 -8.16 20.33
C LEU A 219 -1.77 -9.55 20.47
N ILE A 220 -1.09 -10.03 19.43
CA ILE A 220 -0.42 -11.33 19.44
C ILE A 220 0.75 -11.31 20.42
N GLN A 221 1.63 -10.32 20.29
CA GLN A 221 2.92 -10.32 21.01
C GLN A 221 2.79 -9.92 22.48
N THR A 222 1.73 -9.21 22.86
CA THR A 222 1.58 -8.66 24.23
C THR A 222 0.31 -9.11 24.96
N GLN A 223 -0.69 -9.63 24.25
CA GLN A 223 -1.99 -9.98 24.82
C GLN A 223 -2.43 -11.41 24.51
N ASN A 224 -1.58 -12.24 23.90
CA ASN A 224 -1.85 -13.65 23.57
C ASN A 224 -3.17 -13.84 22.79
N ALA A 225 -3.52 -12.91 21.90
CA ALA A 225 -4.73 -13.05 21.08
C ALA A 225 -4.68 -14.35 20.28
N SER A 226 -5.82 -15.04 20.14
CA SER A 226 -5.90 -16.30 19.40
C SER A 226 -5.99 -16.09 17.89
N GLU A 227 -5.75 -17.14 17.11
CA GLU A 227 -5.99 -17.12 15.65
C GLU A 227 -7.44 -16.71 15.34
N ALA A 228 -8.39 -17.24 16.09
CA ALA A 228 -9.81 -16.95 15.88
C ALA A 228 -10.13 -15.46 16.10
N ASP A 229 -9.56 -14.84 17.13
CA ASP A 229 -9.74 -13.42 17.42
C ASP A 229 -9.14 -12.54 16.32
N VAL A 230 -7.94 -12.88 15.85
CA VAL A 230 -7.25 -12.15 14.78
C VAL A 230 -7.98 -12.28 13.45
N VAL A 231 -8.41 -13.49 13.08
CA VAL A 231 -9.19 -13.72 11.86
C VAL A 231 -10.53 -12.98 11.93
N ALA A 232 -11.23 -13.01 13.07
CA ALA A 232 -12.48 -12.27 13.25
C ALA A 232 -12.28 -10.75 13.12
N LEU A 233 -11.20 -10.20 13.70
CA LEU A 233 -10.86 -8.78 13.60
C LEU A 233 -10.60 -8.36 12.15
N LEU A 234 -9.76 -9.13 11.43
CA LEU A 234 -9.32 -8.81 10.07
C LEU A 234 -10.44 -9.00 9.03
N THR A 235 -11.26 -10.04 9.17
CA THR A 235 -12.38 -10.29 8.24
C THR A 235 -13.60 -9.42 8.52
N GLY A 236 -13.86 -9.11 9.79
CA GLY A 236 -14.96 -8.24 10.23
C GLY A 236 -14.66 -6.77 9.97
N ALA A 237 -13.82 -6.15 10.80
CA ALA A 237 -13.55 -4.71 10.72
C ALA A 237 -12.53 -4.34 9.63
N GLY A 238 -11.67 -5.29 9.23
CA GLY A 238 -10.69 -5.09 8.15
C GLY A 238 -11.23 -5.39 6.76
N PHE A 239 -12.42 -5.99 6.67
CA PHE A 239 -13.05 -6.46 5.45
C PHE A 239 -12.15 -7.33 4.54
N GLN A 240 -11.17 -8.03 5.12
CA GLN A 240 -10.27 -8.89 4.37
C GLN A 240 -10.92 -10.24 4.07
N GLU A 241 -10.44 -10.88 3.01
CA GLU A 241 -10.71 -12.28 2.75
C GLU A 241 -10.04 -13.19 3.80
N GLU A 242 -10.66 -14.33 4.11
CA GLU A 242 -10.21 -15.21 5.20
C GLU A 242 -8.79 -15.75 4.98
N ALA A 243 -8.45 -16.10 3.74
CA ALA A 243 -7.11 -16.60 3.40
C ALA A 243 -6.02 -15.58 3.73
N GLU A 244 -6.28 -14.31 3.44
CA GLU A 244 -5.37 -13.21 3.72
C GLU A 244 -5.28 -12.93 5.23
N ALA A 245 -6.39 -13.03 5.96
CA ALA A 245 -6.41 -12.90 7.41
C ALA A 245 -5.59 -14.00 8.12
N ARG A 246 -5.72 -15.26 7.69
CA ARG A 246 -4.94 -16.39 8.22
C ARG A 246 -3.46 -16.28 7.88
N ASN A 247 -3.13 -15.84 6.66
CA ASN A 247 -1.75 -15.58 6.27
C ASN A 247 -1.09 -14.51 7.16
N LYS A 248 -1.83 -13.44 7.50
CA LYS A 248 -1.35 -12.42 8.46
C LYS A 248 -1.11 -12.97 9.85
N TRP A 249 -2.03 -13.79 10.38
CA TRP A 249 -1.82 -14.48 11.65
C TRP A 249 -0.52 -15.30 11.63
N HIS A 250 -0.33 -16.15 10.62
CA HIS A 250 0.87 -16.97 10.48
C HIS A 250 2.15 -16.12 10.36
N ARG A 251 2.11 -15.00 9.63
CA ARG A 251 3.23 -14.06 9.54
C ARG A 251 3.56 -13.45 10.91
N ALA A 252 2.54 -13.08 11.68
CA ALA A 252 2.69 -12.42 12.98
C ALA A 252 3.08 -13.38 14.12
N THR A 253 2.93 -14.69 13.95
CA THR A 253 3.48 -15.69 14.88
C THR A 253 4.94 -16.02 14.58
N LEU A 254 5.39 -15.80 13.35
CA LEU A 254 6.77 -16.03 12.90
C LEU A 254 7.67 -14.78 12.90
N SER A 255 7.10 -13.59 13.08
CA SER A 255 7.82 -12.32 13.13
C SER A 255 7.23 -11.40 14.19
N GLN A 256 7.98 -10.39 14.61
CA GLN A 256 7.54 -9.41 15.61
C GLN A 256 7.87 -8.00 15.13
N VAL A 257 7.04 -7.01 15.47
CA VAL A 257 7.23 -5.56 15.21
C VAL A 257 7.11 -5.17 13.73
N GLN A 258 7.44 -6.06 12.80
CA GLN A 258 7.46 -5.76 11.37
C GLN A 258 6.08 -5.32 10.84
N LEU A 259 4.99 -5.93 11.30
CA LEU A 259 3.64 -5.53 10.87
C LEU A 259 3.27 -4.10 11.32
N SER A 260 3.90 -3.60 12.39
CA SER A 260 3.68 -2.24 12.86
C SER A 260 4.36 -1.18 11.99
N SER A 261 5.39 -1.54 11.20
CA SER A 261 6.23 -0.59 10.47
C SER A 261 5.48 0.23 9.41
N TYR A 262 4.49 -0.39 8.75
CA TYR A 262 3.67 0.26 7.72
C TYR A 262 2.90 1.45 8.31
N PHE A 263 2.20 1.22 9.42
CA PHE A 263 1.36 2.25 10.05
C PHE A 263 2.19 3.34 10.73
N THR A 264 3.25 2.96 11.45
CA THR A 264 4.11 3.94 12.14
C THR A 264 4.81 4.86 11.14
N GLY A 265 5.44 4.30 10.11
CA GLY A 265 6.07 5.09 9.06
C GLY A 265 5.10 6.00 8.33
N TYR A 266 3.95 5.47 7.90
CA TYR A 266 2.92 6.23 7.20
C TYR A 266 2.45 7.43 8.02
N THR A 267 2.11 7.21 9.29
CA THR A 267 1.57 8.28 10.15
C THR A 267 2.62 9.34 10.47
N GLU A 268 3.89 8.95 10.68
CA GLU A 268 4.99 9.91 10.87
C GLU A 268 5.25 10.76 9.62
N ILE A 269 5.17 10.17 8.42
CA ILE A 269 5.37 10.90 7.15
C ILE A 269 4.22 11.88 6.90
N VAL A 270 2.97 11.46 7.11
CA VAL A 270 1.81 12.35 6.98
C VAL A 270 1.90 13.51 7.98
N ALA A 271 2.22 13.22 9.24
CA ALA A 271 2.37 14.25 10.27
C ALA A 271 3.48 15.25 9.91
N LEU A 272 4.62 14.77 9.40
CA LEU A 272 5.71 15.64 8.93
C LEU A 272 5.28 16.50 7.75
N ARG A 273 4.61 15.93 6.74
CA ARG A 273 4.09 16.69 5.60
C ARG A 273 3.16 17.80 6.04
N ASP A 274 2.21 17.47 6.90
CA ASP A 274 1.19 18.41 7.35
C ASP A 274 1.82 19.53 8.21
N GLU A 275 2.83 19.22 9.03
CA GLU A 275 3.62 20.20 9.77
C GLU A 275 4.40 21.15 8.84
N VAL A 276 5.10 20.61 7.83
CA VAL A 276 5.83 21.43 6.85
C VAL A 276 4.86 22.32 6.06
N LYS A 277 3.74 21.75 5.61
CA LYS A 277 2.68 22.49 4.91
C LYS A 277 2.10 23.62 5.74
N GLN A 278 1.88 23.40 7.04
CA GLN A 278 1.41 24.43 7.95
C GLN A 278 2.44 25.56 8.12
N ARG A 279 3.74 25.22 8.23
CA ARG A 279 4.82 26.20 8.38
C ARG A 279 5.04 27.04 7.13
N GLU A 280 4.98 26.43 5.94
CA GLU A 280 5.23 27.11 4.67
C GLU A 280 3.99 27.82 4.10
N GLY A 281 2.79 27.41 4.53
CA GLY A 281 1.52 27.97 4.08
C GLY A 281 1.40 27.96 2.56
N SER A 282 1.14 29.12 1.96
CA SER A 282 1.02 29.28 0.50
C SER A 282 2.30 28.95 -0.28
N LYS A 283 3.47 28.88 0.39
CA LYS A 283 4.74 28.53 -0.26
C LYS A 283 4.98 27.02 -0.33
N PHE A 284 4.15 26.23 0.34
CA PHE A 284 4.31 24.78 0.36
C PHE A 284 4.27 24.20 -1.05
N ASN A 285 5.30 23.44 -1.39
CA ASN A 285 5.38 22.72 -2.65
C ASN A 285 5.50 21.22 -2.38
N LEU A 286 4.49 20.46 -2.82
CA LEU A 286 4.39 19.02 -2.58
C LEU A 286 5.54 18.22 -3.20
N LYS A 287 5.96 18.59 -4.42
CA LYS A 287 7.10 17.96 -5.09
C LYS A 287 8.39 18.18 -4.33
N SER A 288 8.66 19.43 -3.95
CA SER A 288 9.85 19.80 -3.17
C SER A 288 9.88 19.05 -1.83
N PHE A 289 8.74 18.93 -1.14
CA PHE A 289 8.62 18.12 0.06
C PHE A 289 8.99 16.65 -0.20
N ASN A 290 8.36 16.02 -1.21
CA ASN A 290 8.58 14.61 -1.54
C ASN A 290 10.05 14.34 -1.91
N GLU A 291 10.64 15.18 -2.77
CA GLU A 291 12.03 15.04 -3.21
C GLU A 291 13.03 15.29 -2.08
N GLN A 292 12.77 16.28 -1.22
CA GLN A 292 13.60 16.55 -0.05
C GLN A 292 13.51 15.38 0.94
N PHE A 293 12.32 14.87 1.24
CA PHE A 293 12.12 13.72 2.11
C PHE A 293 12.89 12.50 1.64
N LEU A 294 12.77 12.15 0.36
CA LEU A 294 13.46 11.00 -0.24
C LEU A 294 14.98 11.20 -0.35
N SER A 295 15.48 12.44 -0.40
CA SER A 295 16.92 12.72 -0.50
C SER A 295 17.74 12.18 0.67
N TYR A 296 17.12 11.97 1.82
CA TYR A 296 17.76 11.40 3.01
C TYR A 296 17.94 9.88 2.92
N GLY A 297 17.43 9.23 1.88
CA GLY A 297 17.45 7.76 1.74
C GLY A 297 16.60 7.09 2.80
N SER A 298 16.98 5.87 3.20
CA SER A 298 16.19 5.05 4.13
C SER A 298 16.46 5.34 5.62
N ALA A 299 16.57 6.61 6.00
CA ALA A 299 16.76 7.01 7.40
C ALA A 299 15.43 6.96 8.18
N PRO A 300 15.45 6.73 9.50
CA PRO A 300 14.22 6.82 10.31
C PRO A 300 13.52 8.17 10.17
N VAL A 301 12.19 8.18 10.05
CA VAL A 301 11.38 9.38 9.75
C VAL A 301 11.63 10.50 10.77
N ARG A 302 11.80 10.18 12.06
CA ARG A 302 12.15 11.16 13.10
C ARG A 302 13.40 11.99 12.77
N TYR A 303 14.43 11.38 12.20
CA TYR A 303 15.68 12.07 11.87
C TYR A 303 15.54 12.86 10.57
N ILE A 304 14.76 12.36 9.62
CA ILE A 304 14.41 13.11 8.42
C ILE A 304 13.64 14.38 8.83
N ARG A 305 12.67 14.26 9.73
CA ARG A 305 11.93 15.38 10.32
C ARG A 305 12.87 16.41 10.95
N GLU A 306 13.78 15.99 11.83
CA GLU A 306 14.77 16.89 12.43
C GLU A 306 15.56 17.66 11.35
N LEU A 307 16.10 16.96 10.35
CA LEU A 307 16.90 17.56 9.28
C LEU A 307 16.11 18.49 8.36
N MET A 308 14.81 18.23 8.15
CA MET A 308 13.93 19.09 7.35
C MET A 308 13.49 20.35 8.11
N LEU A 309 13.30 20.26 9.43
CA LEU A 309 12.76 21.35 10.25
C LEU A 309 13.81 22.23 10.92
N HIS A 310 15.07 21.77 11.02
CA HIS A 310 16.18 22.52 11.60
C HIS A 310 17.01 23.32 10.58
N ARG A 311 16.53 23.45 9.34
CA ARG A 311 17.12 24.36 8.35
C ARG A 311 16.53 25.75 8.42
#